data_AF-A0A7C6T0R9-F1
#
_entry.id   AF-A0A7C6T0R9-F1
#
_cell.length_a   1.000
_cell.length_b   1.000
_cell.length_c   1.000
_cell.angle_alpha   90.00
_cell.angle_beta   90.00
_cell.angle_gamma   90.00
#
_symmetry.space_group_name_H-M   'P 1'
#
loop_
_entity.id
_entity.type
_entity.pdbx_description
1 polymer ?
#
loop_
_entity_poly.entity_id
_entity_poly.type
_entity_poly.pdbx_seq_one_letter_code
_entity_poly.pdbx_strand_id
1 'polypeptide(L)'
;MEHSPDITLDRPGDGRLVFRSSFTLPLSTAVEVGEAIVEELEIRPRDAYNLVIKSSLACSPLDADNPSDPSPLVGEYVFALRGSTIDPTGELLYEKTETTTETVTHTNYMSVWGYPLDVPNARAFFPALLTTSVLGLAFYLYERQKARSSAREKRDAELDRIRRRYGGRIIRAGGLRDIPASSLKVEIADFKELAKMADERERPILQIDVLTDEGVQTTEFYVVDEDALYSYRLSTIPQ
;
A
#
# COMPACT_ATOMS: atom_id res chain seq x y z
N MET A 1 49.12 17.69 -27.24
CA MET A 1 48.89 16.61 -28.21
C MET A 1 47.65 15.86 -27.77
N GLU A 2 46.63 15.77 -28.62
CA GLU A 2 45.40 15.02 -28.34
C GLU A 2 45.58 13.62 -28.94
N HIS A 3 45.50 12.58 -28.11
CA HIS A 3 45.70 11.19 -28.54
C HIS A 3 44.52 10.35 -28.06
N SER A 4 43.90 9.61 -28.98
CA SER A 4 42.73 8.76 -28.71
C SER A 4 43.13 7.29 -28.80
N PRO A 5 43.68 6.70 -27.73
CA PRO A 5 44.08 5.30 -27.72
C PRO A 5 42.87 4.36 -27.68
N ASP A 6 43.05 3.12 -28.14
CA ASP A 6 42.02 2.09 -28.06
C ASP A 6 41.63 1.82 -26.60
N ILE A 7 40.32 1.72 -26.36
CA ILE A 7 39.75 1.48 -25.02
C ILE A 7 39.26 0.04 -24.96
N THR A 8 39.80 -0.71 -24.02
CA THR A 8 39.30 -2.04 -23.66
C THR A 8 38.33 -1.94 -22.49
N LEU A 9 37.15 -2.57 -22.64
CA LEU A 9 36.13 -2.65 -21.61
C LEU A 9 36.27 -3.97 -20.86
N ASP A 10 36.50 -3.90 -19.56
CA ASP A 10 36.51 -5.05 -18.67
C ASP A 10 35.28 -5.01 -17.75
N ARG A 11 34.66 -6.18 -17.54
CA ARG A 11 33.48 -6.38 -16.69
C ARG A 11 33.82 -7.42 -15.62
N PRO A 12 34.58 -7.05 -14.58
CA PRO A 12 34.76 -7.90 -13.42
C PRO A 12 33.41 -8.27 -12.79
N GLY A 13 33.32 -9.48 -12.22
CA GLY A 13 32.08 -10.07 -11.67
C GLY A 13 31.42 -9.28 -10.52
N ASP A 14 32.06 -8.22 -10.03
CA ASP A 14 31.58 -7.32 -8.98
C ASP A 14 30.69 -6.17 -9.50
N GLY A 15 30.28 -6.21 -10.78
CA GLY A 15 29.36 -5.22 -11.36
C GLY A 15 29.97 -3.87 -11.72
N ARG A 16 31.29 -3.69 -11.57
CA ARG A 16 32.02 -2.46 -11.94
C ARG A 16 32.43 -2.50 -13.41
N LEU A 17 32.22 -1.40 -14.14
CA LEU A 17 32.78 -1.21 -15.49
C LEU A 17 34.19 -0.62 -15.36
N VAL A 18 35.18 -1.30 -15.92
CA VAL A 18 36.58 -0.83 -15.90
C VAL A 18 37.02 -0.55 -17.34
N PHE A 19 37.33 0.71 -17.62
CA PHE A 19 37.90 1.14 -18.89
C PHE A 19 39.43 1.13 -18.77
N ARG A 20 40.10 0.37 -19.64
CA ARG A 20 41.56 0.33 -19.70
C ARG A 20 42.04 0.80 -21.05
N SER A 21 43.04 1.66 -21.04
CA SER A 21 43.73 2.10 -22.24
C SER A 21 45.23 2.19 -22.00
N SER A 22 45.99 1.89 -23.03
CA SER A 22 47.45 1.97 -23.04
C SER A 22 47.88 2.89 -24.17
N PHE A 23 48.76 3.84 -23.88
CA PHE A 23 49.38 4.69 -24.87
C PHE A 23 50.89 4.76 -24.65
N THR A 24 51.61 5.01 -25.73
CA THR A 24 53.06 5.21 -25.69
C THR A 24 53.33 6.71 -25.66
N LEU A 25 53.98 7.19 -24.60
CA LEU A 25 54.35 8.60 -24.47
C LEU A 25 55.74 8.84 -25.08
N PRO A 26 55.89 9.63 -26.15
CA PRO A 26 57.20 9.95 -26.73
C PRO A 26 57.93 11.00 -25.88
N LEU A 27 58.58 10.54 -24.81
CA LEU A 27 59.28 11.40 -23.85
C LEU A 27 60.41 12.23 -24.49
N SER A 28 61.12 11.68 -25.48
CA SER A 28 62.20 12.38 -26.18
C SER A 28 61.72 13.69 -26.81
N THR A 29 60.58 13.63 -27.51
CA THR A 29 59.97 14.79 -28.16
C THR A 29 59.50 15.82 -27.13
N ALA A 30 58.98 15.39 -25.98
CA ALA A 30 58.54 16.30 -24.92
C ALA A 30 59.71 17.03 -24.25
N VAL A 31 60.84 16.33 -24.03
CA VAL A 31 62.07 16.92 -23.50
C VAL A 31 62.68 17.90 -24.50
N GLU A 32 62.73 17.55 -25.79
CA GLU A 32 63.22 18.45 -26.85
C GLU A 32 62.44 19.77 -26.90
N VAL A 33 61.11 19.73 -26.77
CA VAL A 33 60.29 20.94 -26.70
C VAL A 33 60.58 21.74 -25.43
N GLY A 34 60.77 21.08 -24.29
CA GLY A 34 61.14 21.74 -23.04
C GLY A 34 62.47 22.49 -23.14
N GLU A 35 63.50 21.84 -23.71
CA GLU A 35 64.81 22.45 -23.92
C GLU A 35 64.76 23.61 -24.93
N ALA A 36 63.97 23.50 -25.99
CA ALA A 36 63.76 24.59 -26.94
C ALA A 36 63.14 25.83 -26.28
N ILE A 37 62.17 25.64 -25.37
CA ILE A 37 61.54 26.73 -24.60
C ILE A 37 62.55 27.35 -23.62
N VAL A 38 63.41 26.55 -22.98
CA VAL A 38 64.47 27.06 -22.11
C VAL A 38 65.51 27.86 -22.88
N GLU A 39 65.87 27.41 -24.09
CA GLU A 39 66.77 28.13 -24.98
C GLU A 39 66.18 29.48 -25.41
N GLU A 40 64.87 29.52 -25.71
CA GLU A 40 64.18 30.76 -26.09
C GLU A 40 64.00 31.74 -24.92
N LEU A 41 63.69 31.24 -23.72
CA LEU A 41 63.40 32.08 -22.56
C LEU A 41 64.64 32.41 -21.71
N GLU A 42 65.77 31.74 -21.94
CA GLU A 42 67.02 31.78 -21.14
C GLU A 42 66.83 31.50 -19.64
N ILE A 43 65.63 31.10 -19.22
CA ILE A 43 65.26 30.81 -17.83
C ILE A 43 65.22 29.30 -17.66
N ARG A 44 66.17 28.76 -16.92
CA ARG A 44 66.14 27.35 -16.49
C ARG A 44 65.24 27.19 -15.28
N PRO A 45 64.22 26.30 -15.34
CA PRO A 45 63.42 25.99 -14.17
C PRO A 45 64.32 25.38 -13.07
N ARG A 46 64.12 25.81 -11.82
CA ARG A 46 64.88 25.29 -10.66
C ARG A 46 64.49 23.86 -10.31
N ASP A 47 63.23 23.52 -10.57
CA ASP A 47 62.65 22.20 -10.34
C ASP A 47 62.46 21.48 -11.68
N ALA A 48 62.47 20.16 -11.64
CA ALA A 48 62.25 19.28 -12.80
C ALA A 48 60.95 19.62 -13.55
N TYR A 49 60.87 19.30 -14.85
CA TYR A 49 59.63 19.50 -15.61
C TYR A 49 58.50 18.65 -15.03
N ASN A 50 57.27 19.16 -14.99
CA ASN A 50 56.12 18.37 -14.57
C ASN A 50 55.37 17.84 -15.80
N LEU A 51 55.27 16.52 -15.90
CA LEU A 51 54.43 15.83 -16.86
C LEU A 51 53.03 15.66 -16.26
N VAL A 52 52.02 16.26 -16.89
CA VAL A 52 50.62 16.13 -16.48
C VAL A 52 49.89 15.25 -17.49
N ILE A 53 49.40 14.09 -17.04
CA ILE A 53 48.56 13.20 -17.84
C ILE A 53 47.12 13.44 -17.43
N LYS A 54 46.34 14.03 -18.35
CA LYS A 54 44.92 14.30 -18.17
C LYS A 54 44.11 13.26 -18.96
N SER A 55 43.34 12.46 -18.25
CA SER A 55 42.34 11.57 -18.84
C SER A 55 40.99 12.27 -18.79
N SER A 56 40.28 12.31 -19.91
CA SER A 56 38.92 12.85 -20.00
C SER A 56 37.99 11.79 -20.59
N LEU A 57 36.89 11.50 -19.91
CA LEU A 57 35.85 10.61 -20.40
C LEU A 57 34.61 11.45 -20.72
N ALA A 58 34.28 11.52 -22.01
CA ALA A 58 33.05 12.14 -22.49
C ALA A 58 31.92 11.11 -22.44
N CYS A 59 31.02 11.24 -21.48
CA CYS A 59 29.77 10.48 -21.47
C CYS A 59 28.72 11.23 -22.30
N SER A 60 28.15 10.58 -23.31
CA SER A 60 26.90 11.06 -23.90
C SER A 60 25.77 10.82 -22.87
N PRO A 61 24.99 11.84 -22.48
CA PRO A 61 23.86 11.63 -21.59
C PRO A 61 22.85 10.70 -22.28
N LEU A 62 22.50 9.60 -21.62
CA LEU A 62 21.47 8.66 -22.09
C LEU A 62 20.05 9.24 -21.97
N ASP A 63 19.87 10.30 -21.19
CA ASP A 63 18.61 11.05 -21.04
C ASP A 63 18.84 12.53 -21.38
N ALA A 64 18.55 12.91 -22.62
CA ALA A 64 18.66 14.30 -23.06
C ALA A 64 17.29 14.98 -23.09
N ASP A 65 16.85 15.48 -21.92
CA ASP A 65 15.90 16.61 -21.86
C ASP A 65 16.63 17.96 -21.65
N ASN A 66 17.98 17.95 -21.63
CA ASN A 66 18.81 19.16 -21.67
C ASN A 66 20.14 18.91 -22.40
N PRO A 67 20.33 19.41 -23.63
CA PRO A 67 21.53 19.21 -24.43
C PRO A 67 22.67 20.19 -24.10
N SER A 68 22.81 20.63 -22.84
CA SER A 68 23.66 21.79 -22.51
C SER A 68 24.53 21.55 -21.27
N ASP A 69 25.34 20.50 -21.31
CA ASP A 69 26.77 20.51 -20.98
C ASP A 69 27.24 19.06 -20.76
N PRO A 70 27.96 18.43 -21.70
CA PRO A 70 28.68 17.21 -21.42
C PRO A 70 29.94 17.57 -20.64
N SER A 71 29.84 17.81 -19.32
CA SER A 71 31.04 18.00 -18.50
C SER A 71 31.83 16.70 -18.48
N PRO A 72 33.01 16.63 -19.12
CA PRO A 72 33.77 15.39 -19.17
C PRO A 72 34.27 15.03 -17.77
N LEU A 73 34.21 13.76 -17.42
CA LEU A 73 34.88 13.26 -16.21
C LEU A 73 36.39 13.36 -16.46
N VAL A 74 37.07 14.18 -15.67
CA VAL A 74 38.49 14.46 -15.83
C VAL A 74 39.26 13.91 -14.64
N GLY A 75 40.26 13.06 -14.90
CA GLY A 75 41.27 12.64 -13.94
C GLY A 75 42.65 13.17 -14.35
N GLU A 76 43.40 13.71 -13.41
CA GLU A 76 44.74 14.28 -13.65
C GLU A 76 45.79 13.57 -12.80
N TYR A 77 46.88 13.17 -13.45
CA TYR A 77 48.06 12.59 -12.81
C TYR A 77 49.28 13.45 -13.10
N VAL A 78 50.04 13.77 -12.05
CA VAL A 78 51.22 14.63 -12.14
C VAL A 78 52.48 13.82 -11.81
N PHE A 79 53.46 13.88 -12.71
CA PHE A 79 54.75 13.23 -12.56
C PHE A 79 55.88 14.25 -12.71
N ALA A 80 56.93 14.10 -11.94
CA ALA A 80 58.16 14.87 -12.13
C ALA A 80 59.03 14.16 -13.17
N LEU A 81 59.43 14.91 -14.19
CA LEU A 81 60.28 14.45 -15.27
C LEU A 81 61.72 14.91 -15.03
N ARG A 82 62.57 13.96 -14.64
CA ARG A 82 64.01 14.18 -14.47
C ARG A 82 64.75 13.50 -15.61
N GLY A 83 65.04 14.25 -16.68
CA GLY A 83 65.64 13.69 -17.89
C GLY A 83 64.72 12.65 -18.54
N SER A 84 65.19 11.39 -18.65
CA SER A 84 64.41 10.27 -19.19
C SER A 84 63.65 9.47 -18.12
N THR A 85 63.69 9.89 -16.86
CA THR A 85 63.05 9.21 -15.72
C THR A 85 61.80 9.94 -15.27
N ILE A 86 60.74 9.16 -15.01
CA ILE A 86 59.45 9.63 -14.49
C ILE A 86 59.36 9.24 -13.02
N ASP A 87 59.33 10.22 -12.12
CA ASP A 87 59.09 10.01 -10.69
C ASP A 87 57.62 10.38 -10.38
N PRO A 88 56.82 9.51 -9.74
CA PRO A 88 55.47 9.85 -9.32
C PRO A 88 55.52 10.83 -8.14
N THR A 89 54.93 12.02 -8.30
CA THR A 89 55.10 13.13 -7.34
C THR A 89 53.87 13.40 -6.47
N GLY A 90 52.77 12.63 -6.61
CA GLY A 90 51.59 12.84 -5.76
C GLY A 90 50.56 11.72 -5.80
N GLU A 91 49.86 11.54 -4.67
CA GLU A 91 48.57 10.88 -4.58
C GLU A 91 47.52 11.66 -5.39
N LEU A 92 46.51 10.94 -5.89
CA LEU A 92 45.45 11.41 -6.77
C LEU A 92 44.87 12.77 -6.31
N LEU A 93 45.24 13.87 -6.97
CA LEU A 93 44.97 15.23 -6.47
C LEU A 93 43.55 15.74 -6.80
N TYR A 94 42.79 15.05 -7.65
CA TYR A 94 41.39 15.37 -7.89
C TYR A 94 40.61 14.13 -8.33
N GLU A 95 40.03 13.43 -7.36
CA GLU A 95 38.87 12.59 -7.64
C GLU A 95 37.66 13.52 -7.56
N LYS A 96 37.18 14.02 -8.71
CA LYS A 96 35.78 14.44 -8.74
C LYS A 96 35.00 13.13 -8.72
N THR A 97 34.81 12.57 -7.53
CA THR A 97 33.79 11.56 -7.27
C THR A 97 32.48 12.32 -7.45
N GLU A 98 32.09 12.55 -8.70
CA GLU A 98 30.69 12.49 -9.01
C GLU A 98 30.32 11.09 -8.56
N THR A 99 29.77 11.00 -7.36
CA THR A 99 28.67 10.08 -7.12
C THR A 99 27.70 10.43 -8.24
N THR A 100 27.92 9.85 -9.41
CA THR A 100 26.84 9.30 -10.18
C THR A 100 26.21 8.37 -9.16
N THR A 101 25.30 8.93 -8.35
CA THR A 101 23.98 8.38 -8.37
C THR A 101 23.68 8.27 -9.86
N GLU A 102 24.10 7.13 -10.45
CA GLU A 102 23.10 6.22 -10.93
C GLU A 102 21.98 6.41 -9.92
N THR A 103 21.04 7.26 -10.30
CA THR A 103 19.69 6.86 -10.04
C THR A 103 19.57 5.58 -10.90
N VAL A 104 20.22 4.49 -10.46
CA VAL A 104 19.50 3.29 -10.12
C VAL A 104 18.31 3.92 -9.46
N THR A 105 17.24 4.01 -10.22
CA THR A 105 15.93 3.89 -9.64
C THR A 105 16.08 2.62 -8.81
N HIS A 106 16.63 2.76 -7.61
CA HIS A 106 16.34 1.90 -6.50
C HIS A 106 14.84 2.10 -6.48
N THR A 107 14.16 1.20 -7.17
CA THR A 107 12.75 1.01 -7.10
C THR A 107 12.55 1.00 -5.61
N ASN A 108 11.99 2.10 -5.07
CA ASN A 108 11.86 2.21 -3.63
C ASN A 108 11.00 1.00 -3.28
N TYR A 109 11.60 0.00 -2.67
CA TYR A 109 10.92 -1.22 -2.33
C TYR A 109 10.29 -0.97 -0.98
N MET A 110 8.97 -1.06 -0.91
CA MET A 110 8.32 -1.16 0.39
C MET A 110 8.13 -2.65 0.70
N SER A 111 8.49 -3.05 1.91
CA SER A 111 8.18 -4.40 2.38
C SER A 111 6.70 -4.46 2.77
N VAL A 112 5.90 -5.22 2.00
CA VAL A 112 4.51 -5.54 2.34
C VAL A 112 4.44 -7.03 2.65
N TRP A 113 4.13 -7.39 3.90
CA TRP A 113 4.15 -8.79 4.37
C TRP A 113 5.46 -9.56 4.06
N GLY A 114 6.60 -8.86 4.10
CA GLY A 114 7.91 -9.47 3.84
C GLY A 114 8.29 -9.59 2.36
N TYR A 115 7.42 -9.17 1.44
CA TYR A 115 7.73 -9.13 0.00
C TYR A 115 8.16 -7.71 -0.41
N PRO A 116 9.28 -7.56 -1.16
CA PRO A 116 9.69 -6.28 -1.70
C PRO A 116 8.76 -5.91 -2.87
N LEU A 117 7.96 -4.86 -2.70
CA LEU A 117 7.05 -4.34 -3.73
C LEU A 117 7.57 -3.01 -4.27
N ASP A 118 7.68 -2.89 -5.59
CA ASP A 118 8.04 -1.64 -6.25
C ASP A 118 7.04 -0.53 -5.91
N VAL A 119 7.51 0.62 -5.41
CA VAL A 119 6.68 1.81 -5.15
C VAL A 119 5.78 2.24 -6.32
N PRO A 120 6.19 2.23 -7.61
CA PRO A 120 5.27 2.57 -8.70
C PRO A 120 4.09 1.60 -8.81
N ASN A 121 4.33 0.29 -8.66
CA ASN A 121 3.27 -0.70 -8.64
C ASN A 121 2.37 -0.52 -7.40
N ALA A 122 2.99 -0.30 -6.24
CA ALA A 122 2.28 -0.05 -4.99
C ALA A 122 1.33 1.15 -5.07
N ARG A 123 1.74 2.24 -5.73
CA ARG A 123 0.90 3.43 -5.93
C ARG A 123 -0.40 3.13 -6.69
N ALA A 124 -0.41 2.12 -7.56
CA ALA A 124 -1.63 1.67 -8.24
C ALA A 124 -2.39 0.61 -7.43
N PHE A 125 -1.68 -0.32 -6.78
CA PHE A 125 -2.28 -1.41 -6.02
C PHE A 125 -3.02 -0.94 -4.77
N PHE A 126 -2.46 -0.04 -3.97
CA PHE A 126 -3.08 0.37 -2.71
C PHE A 126 -4.43 1.09 -2.88
N PRO A 127 -4.59 2.07 -3.80
CA PRO A 127 -5.89 2.68 -4.06
C PRO A 127 -6.90 1.69 -4.66
N ALA A 128 -6.46 0.77 -5.53
CA ALA A 128 -7.34 -0.26 -6.10
C ALA A 128 -7.83 -1.23 -5.02
N LEU A 129 -6.95 -1.65 -4.11
CA LEU A 129 -7.30 -2.49 -2.96
C LEU A 129 -8.27 -1.77 -2.00
N LEU A 130 -8.02 -0.48 -1.74
CA LEU A 130 -8.87 0.31 -0.87
C LEU A 130 -10.27 0.54 -1.48
N THR A 131 -10.35 0.85 -2.77
CA THR A 131 -11.64 1.02 -3.44
C THR A 131 -12.44 -0.29 -3.52
N THR A 132 -11.79 -1.41 -3.85
CA THR A 132 -12.45 -2.72 -3.88
C THR A 132 -12.91 -3.19 -2.51
N SER A 133 -12.12 -2.97 -1.45
CA SER A 133 -12.51 -3.30 -0.08
C SER A 133 -13.67 -2.45 0.42
N VAL A 134 -13.67 -1.13 0.13
CA VAL A 134 -14.79 -0.24 0.48
C VAL A 134 -16.07 -0.64 -0.27
N LEU A 135 -15.97 -0.92 -1.58
CA LEU A 135 -17.09 -1.39 -2.39
C LEU A 135 -17.62 -2.74 -1.88
N GLY A 136 -16.73 -3.68 -1.55
CA GLY A 136 -17.09 -4.97 -0.97
C GLY A 136 -17.79 -4.84 0.38
N LEU A 137 -17.30 -3.97 1.26
CA LEU A 137 -17.92 -3.69 2.56
C LEU A 137 -19.29 -3.02 2.38
N ALA A 138 -19.39 -2.04 1.49
CA ALA A 138 -20.65 -1.37 1.19
C ALA A 138 -21.70 -2.35 0.63
N PHE A 139 -21.29 -3.23 -0.29
CA PHE A 139 -22.15 -4.28 -0.82
C PHE A 139 -22.60 -5.27 0.26
N TYR A 140 -21.68 -5.71 1.12
CA TYR A 140 -21.99 -6.60 2.23
C TYR A 140 -22.98 -5.96 3.22
N LEU A 141 -22.78 -4.69 3.58
CA LEU A 141 -23.70 -3.95 4.45
C LEU A 141 -25.05 -3.75 3.77
N TYR A 142 -25.09 -3.49 2.46
CA TYR A 142 -26.32 -3.36 1.70
C TYR A 142 -27.13 -4.65 1.67
N GLU A 143 -26.50 -5.80 1.35
CA GLU A 143 -27.16 -7.11 1.38
C GLU A 143 -27.68 -7.43 2.79
N ARG A 144 -26.90 -7.15 3.83
CA ARG A 144 -27.33 -7.35 5.22
C ARG A 144 -28.50 -6.45 5.60
N GLN A 145 -28.53 -5.20 5.11
CA GLN A 145 -29.65 -4.28 5.32
C GLN A 145 -30.90 -4.74 4.55
N LYS A 146 -30.75 -5.19 3.31
CA LYS A 146 -31.86 -5.69 2.48
C LYS A 146 -32.48 -6.96 3.05
N ALA A 147 -31.66 -7.87 3.57
CA ALA A 147 -32.16 -9.06 4.28
C ALA A 147 -32.98 -8.64 5.52
N ARG A 148 -32.48 -7.69 6.32
CA ARG A 148 -33.18 -7.16 7.49
C ARG A 148 -34.48 -6.42 7.14
N SER A 149 -34.49 -5.63 6.08
CA SER A 149 -35.69 -4.91 5.66
C SER A 149 -36.78 -5.85 5.17
N SER A 150 -36.42 -6.88 4.38
CA SER A 150 -37.37 -7.88 3.90
C SER A 150 -37.98 -8.72 5.02
N ALA A 151 -37.20 -9.07 6.05
CA ALA A 151 -37.70 -9.77 7.23
C ALA A 151 -38.67 -8.88 8.03
N ARG A 152 -38.33 -7.60 8.19
CA ARG A 152 -39.19 -6.62 8.87
C ARG A 152 -40.50 -6.39 8.13
N GLU A 153 -40.46 -6.29 6.81
CA GLU A 153 -41.66 -6.11 5.98
C GLU A 153 -42.61 -7.30 6.08
N LYS A 154 -42.08 -8.54 6.02
CA LYS A 154 -42.88 -9.76 6.23
C LYS A 154 -43.54 -9.78 7.61
N ARG A 155 -42.79 -9.38 8.64
CA ARG A 155 -43.29 -9.29 10.03
C ARG A 155 -44.42 -8.28 10.15
N ASP A 156 -44.22 -7.08 9.62
CA ASP A 156 -45.20 -6.00 9.70
C ASP A 156 -46.47 -6.36 8.92
N ALA A 157 -46.34 -7.07 7.78
CA ALA A 157 -47.48 -7.61 7.03
C ALA A 157 -48.25 -8.70 7.80
N GLU A 158 -47.57 -9.57 8.54
CA GLU A 158 -48.22 -10.60 9.37
C GLU A 158 -48.94 -9.99 10.57
N LEU A 159 -48.31 -9.01 11.24
CA LEU A 159 -48.95 -8.23 12.31
C LEU A 159 -50.20 -7.53 11.82
N ASP A 160 -50.15 -6.90 10.65
CA ASP A 160 -51.30 -6.24 10.04
C ASP A 160 -52.42 -7.24 9.71
N ARG A 161 -52.07 -8.44 9.24
CA ARG A 161 -53.04 -9.52 9.00
C ARG A 161 -53.75 -9.96 10.28
N ILE A 162 -52.98 -10.14 11.36
CA ILE A 162 -53.51 -10.50 12.68
C ILE A 162 -54.42 -9.38 13.21
N ARG A 163 -53.97 -8.13 13.14
CA ARG A 163 -54.74 -6.96 13.61
C ARG A 163 -56.03 -6.76 12.81
N ARG A 164 -56.03 -6.94 11.49
CA ARG A 164 -57.25 -6.83 10.68
C ARG A 164 -58.28 -7.91 11.02
N ARG A 165 -57.83 -9.14 11.32
CA ARG A 165 -58.74 -10.28 11.53
C ARG A 165 -59.19 -10.44 12.98
N TYR A 166 -58.33 -10.11 13.93
CA TYR A 166 -58.54 -10.38 15.36
C TYR A 166 -58.42 -9.11 16.22
N GLY A 167 -58.26 -7.93 15.62
CA GLY A 167 -57.96 -6.68 16.34
C GLY A 167 -58.96 -6.30 17.43
N GLY A 168 -60.23 -6.70 17.30
CA GLY A 168 -61.24 -6.48 18.34
C GLY A 168 -61.01 -7.27 19.65
N ARG A 169 -60.14 -8.28 19.63
CA ARG A 169 -59.83 -9.17 20.76
C ARG A 169 -58.42 -8.96 21.33
N ILE A 170 -57.64 -8.09 20.70
CA ILE A 170 -56.23 -7.86 21.05
C ILE A 170 -56.15 -6.60 21.93
N ILE A 171 -55.63 -6.76 23.14
CA ILE A 171 -55.37 -5.66 24.07
C ILE A 171 -53.86 -5.43 24.12
N ARG A 172 -53.41 -4.20 23.87
CA ARG A 172 -51.99 -3.85 24.02
C ARG A 172 -51.66 -3.66 25.49
N ALA A 173 -50.74 -4.47 26.01
CA ALA A 173 -50.27 -4.40 27.38
C ALA A 173 -48.82 -3.89 27.41
N GLY A 174 -48.50 -3.02 28.37
CA GLY A 174 -47.15 -2.46 28.55
C GLY A 174 -46.14 -3.42 29.18
N GLY A 175 -46.56 -4.65 29.50
CA GLY A 175 -45.74 -5.69 30.12
C GLY A 175 -46.58 -6.62 30.99
N LEU A 176 -46.06 -7.83 31.23
CA LEU A 176 -46.65 -8.83 32.14
C LEU A 176 -45.76 -8.88 33.40
N ARG A 177 -46.23 -8.29 34.52
CA ARG A 177 -45.42 -8.16 35.75
C ARG A 177 -45.64 -9.31 36.74
N ASP A 178 -46.86 -9.84 36.82
CA ASP A 178 -47.25 -10.82 37.84
C ASP A 178 -47.74 -12.12 37.21
N ILE A 179 -46.81 -12.92 36.68
CA ILE A 179 -47.09 -14.30 36.26
C ILE A 179 -46.75 -15.19 37.46
N PRO A 180 -47.68 -15.98 38.01
CA PRO A 180 -47.37 -16.90 39.09
C PRO A 180 -46.35 -17.93 38.59
N ALA A 181 -45.27 -18.15 39.36
CA ALA A 181 -44.18 -19.07 38.99
C ALA A 181 -44.62 -20.53 38.76
N SER A 182 -45.86 -20.87 39.16
CA SER A 182 -46.50 -22.17 38.96
C SER A 182 -47.23 -22.33 37.62
N SER A 183 -47.37 -21.27 36.81
CA SER A 183 -48.12 -21.36 35.54
C SER A 183 -47.33 -22.10 34.46
N LEU A 184 -47.97 -23.04 33.77
CA LEU A 184 -47.38 -23.75 32.64
C LEU A 184 -47.30 -22.82 31.42
N LYS A 185 -46.09 -22.47 30.97
CA LYS A 185 -45.90 -21.72 29.72
C LYS A 185 -45.97 -22.68 28.52
N VAL A 186 -46.93 -22.48 27.63
CA VAL A 186 -47.12 -23.27 26.41
C VAL A 186 -46.86 -22.39 25.19
N GLU A 187 -45.84 -22.71 24.41
CA GLU A 187 -45.53 -22.02 23.16
C GLU A 187 -46.36 -22.61 22.01
N ILE A 188 -47.19 -21.77 21.40
CA ILE A 188 -48.07 -22.15 20.28
C ILE A 188 -47.41 -21.71 18.98
N ALA A 189 -47.46 -22.57 17.95
CA ALA A 189 -46.84 -22.33 16.66
C ALA A 189 -47.69 -21.50 15.67
N ASP A 190 -49.02 -21.49 15.80
CA ASP A 190 -49.94 -20.72 14.95
C ASP A 190 -50.80 -19.77 15.79
N PHE A 191 -50.89 -18.50 15.38
CA PHE A 191 -51.78 -17.52 15.99
C PHE A 191 -53.24 -17.95 15.97
N LYS A 192 -53.68 -18.71 14.95
CA LYS A 192 -55.06 -19.19 14.86
C LYS A 192 -55.42 -20.13 16.02
N GLU A 193 -54.48 -20.95 16.46
CA GLU A 193 -54.66 -21.84 17.60
C GLU A 193 -54.72 -21.04 18.91
N LEU A 194 -53.85 -20.03 19.05
CA LEU A 194 -53.92 -19.11 20.19
C LEU A 194 -55.28 -18.39 20.25
N ALA A 195 -55.79 -17.93 19.09
CA ALA A 195 -57.10 -17.29 19.02
C ALA A 195 -58.25 -18.26 19.33
N LYS A 196 -58.13 -19.54 18.96
CA LYS A 196 -59.11 -20.59 19.32
C LYS A 196 -59.11 -20.84 20.83
N MET A 197 -57.95 -20.90 21.46
CA MET A 197 -57.83 -21.04 22.92
C MET A 197 -58.41 -19.81 23.65
N ALA A 198 -58.15 -18.61 23.14
CA ALA A 198 -58.74 -17.38 23.65
C ALA A 198 -60.27 -17.41 23.60
N ASP A 199 -60.84 -17.89 22.48
CA ASP A 199 -62.28 -18.02 22.29
C ASP A 199 -62.89 -19.10 23.19
N GLU A 200 -62.24 -20.27 23.29
CA GLU A 200 -62.70 -21.38 24.15
C GLU A 200 -62.69 -21.03 25.64
N ARG A 201 -61.77 -20.14 26.05
CA ARG A 201 -61.61 -19.69 27.44
C ARG A 201 -62.27 -18.33 27.72
N GLU A 202 -62.89 -17.71 26.71
CA GLU A 202 -63.47 -16.35 26.78
C GLU A 202 -62.48 -15.30 27.34
N ARG A 203 -61.18 -15.43 27.01
CA ARG A 203 -60.11 -14.53 27.48
C ARG A 203 -59.61 -13.62 26.36
N PRO A 204 -59.20 -12.37 26.68
CA PRO A 204 -58.58 -11.48 25.70
C PRO A 204 -57.15 -11.94 25.35
N ILE A 205 -56.69 -11.56 24.16
CA ILE A 205 -55.31 -11.78 23.72
C ILE A 205 -54.49 -10.53 24.07
N LEU A 206 -53.44 -10.69 24.85
CA LEU A 206 -52.54 -9.59 25.23
C LEU A 206 -51.39 -9.49 24.22
N GLN A 207 -51.25 -8.34 23.57
CA GLN A 207 -50.07 -8.01 22.76
C GLN A 207 -49.06 -7.27 23.63
N ILE A 208 -47.84 -7.81 23.73
CA ILE A 208 -46.71 -7.19 24.41
C ILE A 208 -45.58 -7.03 23.40
N ASP A 209 -45.13 -5.78 23.24
CA ASP A 209 -43.97 -5.47 22.42
C ASP A 209 -42.73 -5.48 23.33
N VAL A 210 -41.92 -6.54 23.22
CA VAL A 210 -40.68 -6.69 24.00
C VAL A 210 -39.53 -6.14 23.17
N LEU A 211 -38.86 -5.10 23.68
CA LEU A 211 -37.54 -4.72 23.18
C LEU A 211 -36.53 -5.70 23.78
N THR A 212 -35.94 -6.55 22.94
CA THR A 212 -34.77 -7.34 23.31
C THR A 212 -33.53 -6.43 23.28
N ASP A 213 -32.55 -6.66 24.16
CA ASP A 213 -31.30 -5.88 24.28
C ASP A 213 -30.51 -5.75 22.96
N GLU A 214 -30.77 -6.64 21.98
CA GLU A 214 -30.21 -6.60 20.63
C GLU A 214 -30.90 -5.59 19.68
N GLY A 215 -31.83 -4.76 20.20
CA GLY A 215 -32.62 -3.81 19.42
C GLY A 215 -33.68 -4.47 18.54
N VAL A 216 -33.89 -5.78 18.69
CA VAL A 216 -34.95 -6.53 18.00
C VAL A 216 -36.25 -6.38 18.78
N GLN A 217 -37.21 -5.67 18.20
CA GLN A 217 -38.59 -5.64 18.71
C GLN A 217 -39.26 -6.98 18.37
N THR A 218 -39.50 -7.81 19.38
CA THR A 218 -40.34 -9.01 19.26
C THR A 218 -41.72 -8.68 19.78
N THR A 219 -42.74 -8.88 18.94
CA THR A 219 -44.13 -8.80 19.38
C THR A 219 -44.56 -10.20 19.82
N GLU A 220 -44.95 -10.32 21.09
CA GLU A 220 -45.43 -11.55 21.69
C GLU A 220 -46.92 -11.41 22.03
N PHE A 221 -47.67 -12.46 21.77
CA PHE A 221 -49.09 -12.54 22.08
C PHE A 221 -49.31 -13.58 23.17
N TYR A 222 -50.10 -13.20 24.18
CA TYR A 222 -50.35 -14.03 25.36
C TYR A 222 -51.85 -14.23 25.58
N VAL A 223 -52.23 -15.43 25.97
CA VAL A 223 -53.54 -15.72 26.57
C VAL A 223 -53.26 -16.26 27.97
N VAL A 224 -53.75 -15.53 28.97
CA VAL A 224 -53.58 -15.88 30.38
C VAL A 224 -54.78 -16.69 30.83
N ASP A 225 -54.52 -17.91 31.28
CA ASP A 225 -55.48 -18.76 31.97
C ASP A 225 -55.07 -18.95 33.44
N GLU A 226 -55.90 -19.60 34.24
CA GLU A 226 -55.68 -19.76 35.69
C GLU A 226 -54.38 -20.52 36.00
N ASP A 227 -54.08 -21.58 35.23
CA ASP A 227 -52.92 -22.45 35.45
C ASP A 227 -51.91 -22.46 34.28
N ALA A 228 -52.25 -21.85 33.15
CA ALA A 228 -51.44 -21.92 31.93
C ALA A 228 -51.32 -20.55 31.23
N LEU A 229 -50.14 -20.30 30.69
CA LEU A 229 -49.84 -19.13 29.87
C LEU A 229 -49.55 -19.60 28.45
N TYR A 230 -50.47 -19.32 27.53
CA TYR A 230 -50.26 -19.62 26.12
C TYR A 230 -49.57 -18.44 25.45
N SER A 231 -48.46 -18.68 24.76
CA SER A 231 -47.68 -17.64 24.10
C SER A 231 -47.46 -17.96 22.62
N TYR A 232 -47.72 -16.98 21.76
CA TYR A 232 -47.32 -16.98 20.35
C TYR A 232 -46.27 -15.89 20.15
N ARG A 233 -45.07 -16.29 19.74
CA ARG A 233 -43.98 -15.37 19.43
C ARG A 233 -43.94 -15.14 17.94
N LEU A 234 -44.10 -13.88 17.53
CA LEU A 234 -43.86 -13.50 16.14
C LEU A 234 -42.36 -13.27 15.94
N SER A 235 -41.60 -14.36 15.85
CA SER A 235 -40.15 -14.31 15.64
C SER A 235 -39.82 -14.38 14.15
N THR A 236 -39.16 -13.33 13.64
CA THR A 236 -38.33 -13.44 12.45
C THR A 236 -37.02 -14.12 12.84
N ILE A 237 -37.00 -15.46 12.88
CA ILE A 237 -35.72 -16.19 12.85
C ILE A 237 -35.37 -16.40 11.38
N PRO A 238 -34.26 -15.85 10.87
CA PRO A 238 -33.62 -16.42 9.69
C PRO A 238 -33.02 -17.76 10.13
N GLN A 239 -33.59 -18.88 9.67
CA GLN A 239 -32.80 -20.11 9.59
C GLN A 239 -31.75 -19.95 8.49
#